data_AF-A0A958G776-F1
#
_entry.id   AF-A0A958G776-F1
#
_cell.length_a   1.000
_cell.length_b   1.000
_cell.length_c   1.000
_cell.angle_alpha   90.00
_cell.angle_beta   90.00
_cell.angle_gamma   90.00
#
_symmetry.space_group_name_H-M   'P 1'
#
loop_
_entity.id
_entity.type
_entity.pdbx_description
1 polymer ?
#
loop_
_entity_poly.entity_id
_entity_poly.type
_entity_poly.pdbx_seq_one_letter_code
_entity_poly.pdbx_strand_id
1 'polypeptide(L)'
;FAEKHSQDNLLQARLLETLAEAVAHETDLRGLKLLIRTAHSVMQRGGKNLRVRKMYTGVLAATFSSPALKAHRQAHFKLLDELRSFAEAHFIDEFTWNEFARQLANVTIDERFKDNLIQRDKMLIELRVLSDRYPAYRKVRASLAFALAHADREENLMRRDAMIHELMTLVKKNPQDDEIFEHFLKTLSTTIQKELSINRQDMILDIFRDLVQRHAELRPREVFGFALIYAIGDAEKKGLRRRRDRLLEEFRLLEKKHPYHIRLKEMIQHSGLEPARFHFLQEPAPEAVEKKE
;
A
#
# COMPACT_ATOMS: atom_id res chain seq x y z
N PHE A 1 -13.12 44.98 10.80
CA PHE A 1 -14.06 43.91 10.39
C PHE A 1 -13.33 42.65 9.89
N ALA A 2 -12.33 42.79 9.01
CA ALA A 2 -11.51 41.68 8.50
C ALA A 2 -10.69 40.95 9.59
N GLU A 3 -10.08 41.66 10.55
CA GLU A 3 -9.31 41.05 11.64
C GLU A 3 -10.16 40.17 12.56
N LYS A 4 -11.39 40.61 12.89
CA LYS A 4 -12.34 39.83 13.70
C LYS A 4 -12.74 38.52 13.01
N HIS A 5 -13.02 38.58 11.71
CA HIS A 5 -13.31 37.37 10.92
C HIS A 5 -12.10 36.43 10.80
N SER A 6 -10.88 36.97 10.79
CA SER A 6 -9.66 36.17 10.81
C SER A 6 -9.44 35.46 12.15
N GLN A 7 -9.68 36.16 13.26
CA GLN A 7 -9.58 35.59 14.62
C GLN A 7 -10.64 34.52 14.87
N ASP A 8 -11.89 34.74 14.43
CA ASP A 8 -12.97 33.77 14.57
C ASP A 8 -12.68 32.46 13.80
N ASN A 9 -12.14 32.56 12.58
CA ASN A 9 -11.72 31.39 11.80
C ASN A 9 -10.56 30.63 12.46
N LEU A 10 -9.62 31.33 13.09
CA LEU A 10 -8.51 30.70 13.81
C LEU A 10 -9.00 29.94 15.04
N LEU A 11 -9.93 30.51 15.80
CA LEU A 11 -10.56 29.86 16.95
C LEU A 11 -11.34 28.61 16.53
N GLN A 12 -12.10 28.70 15.44
CA GLN A 12 -12.82 27.55 14.88
C GLN A 12 -11.87 26.45 14.42
N ALA A 13 -10.76 26.79 13.76
CA ALA A 13 -9.76 25.81 13.34
C ALA A 13 -9.10 25.11 14.53
N ARG A 14 -8.74 25.85 15.60
CA ARG A 14 -8.19 25.27 16.84
C ARG A 14 -9.19 24.36 17.54
N LEU A 15 -10.46 24.77 17.58
CA LEU A 15 -11.51 23.92 18.17
C LEU A 15 -11.66 22.61 17.39
N LEU A 16 -11.60 22.64 16.06
CA LEU A 16 -11.64 21.43 15.24
C LEU A 16 -10.41 20.54 15.46
N GLU A 17 -9.24 21.12 15.70
CA GLU A 17 -8.02 20.38 16.06
C GLU A 17 -8.20 19.63 17.39
N THR A 18 -8.69 20.30 18.44
CA THR A 18 -9.02 19.65 19.72
C THR A 18 -10.09 18.57 19.57
N LEU A 19 -11.09 18.81 18.72
CA LEU A 19 -12.12 17.81 18.43
C LEU A 19 -11.56 16.60 17.70
N ALA A 20 -10.56 16.76 16.81
CA ALA A 20 -9.91 15.67 16.11
C ALA A 20 -9.16 14.74 17.08
N GLU A 21 -8.50 15.30 18.09
CA GLU A 21 -7.88 14.53 19.18
C GLU A 21 -8.95 13.80 20.01
N ALA A 22 -10.02 14.50 20.40
CA ALA A 22 -11.09 13.91 21.19
C ALA A 22 -11.77 12.72 20.49
N VAL A 23 -12.11 12.85 19.20
CA VAL A 23 -12.75 11.74 18.46
C VAL A 23 -11.82 10.53 18.31
N ALA A 24 -10.51 10.73 18.20
CA ALA A 24 -9.55 9.64 18.04
C ALA A 24 -9.49 8.73 19.29
N HIS A 25 -9.74 9.29 20.47
CA HIS A 25 -9.70 8.59 21.75
C HIS A 25 -11.07 8.17 22.29
N GLU A 26 -12.15 8.61 21.65
CA GLU A 26 -13.51 8.29 22.07
C GLU A 26 -13.82 6.79 21.93
N THR A 27 -14.39 6.21 22.98
CA THR A 27 -14.69 4.77 23.10
C THR A 27 -16.20 4.48 23.06
N ASP A 28 -17.05 5.49 23.28
CA ASP A 28 -18.51 5.37 23.14
C ASP A 28 -19.01 5.97 21.81
N LEU A 29 -19.85 5.21 21.10
CA LEU A 29 -20.44 5.66 19.84
C LEU A 29 -21.37 6.87 20.03
N ARG A 30 -22.02 7.03 21.19
CA ARG A 30 -22.86 8.23 21.43
C ARG A 30 -22.00 9.47 21.63
N GLY A 31 -20.93 9.37 22.43
CA GLY A 31 -19.90 10.40 22.56
C GLY A 31 -19.32 10.80 21.20
N LEU A 32 -18.96 9.81 20.39
CA LEU A 32 -18.39 10.04 19.05
C LEU A 32 -19.35 10.82 18.15
N LYS A 33 -20.63 10.43 18.13
CA LYS A 33 -21.68 11.15 17.38
C LYS A 33 -21.86 12.59 17.85
N LEU A 34 -21.74 12.85 19.16
CA LEU A 34 -21.84 14.20 19.71
C LEU A 34 -20.66 15.07 19.26
N LEU A 35 -19.45 14.52 19.32
CA LEU A 35 -18.23 15.21 18.87
C LEU A 35 -18.29 15.54 17.37
N ILE A 36 -18.70 14.59 16.52
CA ILE A 36 -18.89 14.84 15.07
C ILE A 36 -19.93 15.94 14.83
N ARG A 37 -21.09 15.90 15.51
CA ARG A 37 -22.12 16.95 15.39
C ARG A 37 -21.58 18.32 15.80
N THR A 38 -20.76 18.36 16.85
CA THR A 38 -20.12 19.58 17.32
C THR A 38 -19.17 20.12 16.26
N ALA A 39 -18.31 19.25 15.70
CA ALA A 39 -17.42 19.61 14.60
C ALA A 39 -18.18 20.11 13.37
N HIS A 40 -19.29 19.47 13.02
CA HIS A 40 -20.16 19.90 11.93
C HIS A 40 -20.74 21.30 12.18
N SER A 41 -21.20 21.61 13.39
CA SER A 41 -21.68 22.94 13.77
C SER A 41 -20.57 24.01 13.67
N VAL A 42 -19.33 23.67 14.01
CA VAL A 42 -18.18 24.57 13.85
C VAL A 42 -17.88 24.79 12.37
N MET A 43 -17.90 23.73 11.58
CA MET A 43 -17.71 23.80 10.12
C MET A 43 -18.79 24.66 9.46
N GLN A 44 -20.07 24.52 9.80
CA GLN A 44 -21.14 25.32 9.21
C GLN A 44 -20.98 26.83 9.47
N ARG A 45 -20.42 27.20 10.63
CA ARG A 45 -20.15 28.60 10.98
C ARG A 45 -18.92 29.18 10.27
N GLY A 46 -17.93 28.35 9.95
CA GLY A 46 -16.66 28.76 9.33
C GLY A 46 -16.43 28.27 7.90
N GLY A 47 -17.40 27.59 7.29
CA GLY A 47 -17.19 26.70 6.15
C GLY A 47 -16.73 27.37 4.86
N LYS A 48 -16.81 28.70 4.77
CA LYS A 48 -16.20 29.46 3.66
C LYS A 48 -14.68 29.41 3.72
N ASN A 49 -14.10 29.32 4.91
CA ASN A 49 -12.66 29.30 5.13
C ASN A 49 -12.07 27.92 4.80
N LEU A 50 -11.04 27.89 3.94
CA LEU A 50 -10.38 26.64 3.53
C LEU A 50 -9.72 25.92 4.71
N ARG A 51 -9.10 26.65 5.65
CA ARG A 51 -8.47 26.05 6.83
C ARG A 51 -9.50 25.35 7.71
N VAL A 52 -10.66 25.97 7.95
CA VAL A 52 -11.74 25.35 8.72
C VAL A 52 -12.23 24.08 8.04
N ARG A 53 -12.42 24.10 6.71
CA ARG A 53 -12.80 22.90 5.93
C ARG A 53 -11.78 21.77 6.04
N LYS A 54 -10.48 22.08 5.92
CA LYS A 54 -9.40 21.09 6.10
C LYS A 54 -9.39 20.50 7.50
N MET A 55 -9.55 21.33 8.53
CA MET A 55 -9.59 20.85 9.91
C MET A 55 -10.80 19.95 10.15
N TYR A 56 -11.97 20.27 9.56
CA TYR A 56 -13.14 19.39 9.65
C TYR A 56 -12.93 18.06 8.91
N THR A 57 -12.30 18.07 7.72
CA THR A 57 -11.83 16.82 7.09
C THR A 57 -10.91 16.04 8.04
N GLY A 58 -10.00 16.72 8.74
CA GLY A 58 -9.15 16.12 9.77
C GLY A 58 -9.95 15.44 10.89
N VAL A 59 -11.02 16.07 11.39
CA VAL A 59 -11.93 15.45 12.38
C VAL A 59 -12.58 14.20 11.82
N LEU A 60 -13.15 14.26 10.61
CA LEU A 60 -13.78 13.09 9.97
C LEU A 60 -12.75 11.96 9.77
N ALA A 61 -11.54 12.29 9.32
CA ALA A 61 -10.45 11.34 9.13
C ALA A 61 -9.98 10.71 10.45
N ALA A 62 -9.85 11.49 11.52
CA ALA A 62 -9.47 11.03 12.85
C ALA A 62 -10.53 10.11 13.48
N THR A 63 -11.80 10.38 13.20
CA THR A 63 -12.93 9.55 13.65
C THR A 63 -12.79 8.10 13.18
N PHE A 64 -12.20 7.84 12.00
CA PHE A 64 -11.93 6.46 11.54
C PHE A 64 -10.96 5.67 12.43
N SER A 65 -10.13 6.36 13.22
CA SER A 65 -9.20 5.74 14.15
C SER A 65 -9.84 5.39 15.49
N SER A 66 -10.99 5.98 15.80
CA SER A 66 -11.73 5.82 17.05
C SER A 66 -12.03 4.34 17.35
N PRO A 67 -11.75 3.86 18.57
CA PRO A 67 -12.22 2.55 19.05
C PRO A 67 -13.74 2.41 18.93
N ALA A 68 -14.50 3.46 19.23
CA ALA A 68 -15.94 3.47 19.11
C ALA A 68 -16.40 3.17 17.68
N LEU A 69 -15.82 3.85 16.67
CA LEU A 69 -16.20 3.61 15.28
C LEU A 69 -15.81 2.20 14.82
N LYS A 70 -14.65 1.71 15.26
CA LYS A 70 -14.15 0.37 14.91
C LYS A 70 -15.12 -0.74 15.36
N ALA A 71 -15.89 -0.56 16.42
CA ALA A 71 -16.89 -1.56 16.80
C ALA A 71 -18.11 -1.63 15.84
N HIS A 72 -18.28 -0.67 14.92
CA HIS A 72 -19.56 -0.44 14.25
C HIS A 72 -19.48 -0.24 12.73
N ARG A 73 -19.60 -1.35 11.99
CA ARG A 73 -19.61 -1.41 10.52
C ARG A 73 -20.52 -0.38 9.83
N GLN A 74 -21.79 -0.27 10.24
CA GLN A 74 -22.73 0.66 9.61
C GLN A 74 -22.36 2.13 9.85
N ALA A 75 -21.83 2.45 11.03
CA ALA A 75 -21.37 3.81 11.33
C ALA A 75 -20.17 4.18 10.45
N HIS A 76 -19.30 3.21 10.17
CA HIS A 76 -18.15 3.37 9.29
C HIS A 76 -18.56 3.77 7.85
N PHE A 77 -19.58 3.12 7.28
CA PHE A 77 -20.10 3.50 5.96
C PHE A 77 -20.77 4.87 5.95
N LYS A 78 -21.57 5.18 6.98
CA LYS A 78 -22.18 6.50 7.10
C LYS A 78 -21.14 7.62 7.15
N LEU A 79 -20.05 7.40 7.88
CA LEU A 79 -18.96 8.36 7.94
C LEU A 79 -18.22 8.50 6.60
N LEU A 80 -18.03 7.40 5.86
CA LEU A 80 -17.50 7.47 4.48
C LEU A 80 -18.43 8.29 3.57
N ASP A 81 -19.74 8.05 3.63
CA ASP A 81 -20.72 8.82 2.85
C ASP A 81 -20.72 10.30 3.24
N GLU A 82 -20.55 10.62 4.53
CA GLU A 82 -20.41 12.00 5.03
C GLU A 82 -19.14 12.66 4.49
N LEU A 83 -18.00 11.97 4.54
CA LEU A 83 -16.73 12.47 4.01
C LEU A 83 -16.80 12.69 2.49
N ARG A 84 -17.44 11.77 1.73
CA ARG A 84 -17.69 11.93 0.30
C ARG A 84 -18.55 13.16 0.02
N SER A 85 -19.71 13.24 0.67
CA SER A 85 -20.66 14.34 0.45
C SER A 85 -20.03 15.68 0.78
N PHE A 86 -19.19 15.72 1.82
CA PHE A 86 -18.42 16.91 2.18
C PHE A 86 -17.39 17.30 1.12
N ALA A 87 -16.63 16.32 0.60
CA ALA A 87 -15.65 16.55 -0.47
C ALA A 87 -16.30 17.11 -1.74
N GLU A 88 -17.46 16.56 -2.12
CA GLU A 88 -18.25 16.98 -3.29
C GLU A 88 -18.86 18.37 -3.11
N ALA A 89 -19.56 18.61 -2.00
CA ALA A 89 -20.31 19.85 -1.77
C ALA A 89 -19.42 21.09 -1.70
N HIS A 90 -18.17 20.94 -1.27
CA HIS A 90 -17.28 22.06 -1.06
C HIS A 90 -16.11 22.11 -2.05
N PHE A 91 -16.19 21.30 -3.13
CA PHE A 91 -15.16 21.14 -4.18
C PHE A 91 -13.76 21.27 -3.59
N ILE A 92 -13.49 20.47 -2.57
CA ILE A 92 -12.33 20.69 -1.69
C ILE A 92 -11.05 20.30 -2.42
N ASP A 93 -9.94 20.83 -1.93
CA ASP A 93 -8.60 20.60 -2.44
C ASP A 93 -8.17 19.12 -2.34
N GLU A 94 -6.99 18.84 -2.91
CA GLU A 94 -6.36 17.53 -2.93
C GLU A 94 -6.35 16.82 -1.56
N PHE A 95 -6.17 17.57 -0.46
CA PHE A 95 -6.15 17.01 0.89
C PHE A 95 -7.40 16.19 1.23
N THR A 96 -8.60 16.71 0.97
CA THR A 96 -9.83 15.99 1.33
C THR A 96 -10.09 14.78 0.46
N TRP A 97 -9.81 14.88 -0.84
CA TRP A 97 -9.92 13.72 -1.73
C TRP A 97 -8.90 12.63 -1.38
N ASN A 98 -7.69 13.01 -0.97
CA ASN A 98 -6.70 12.08 -0.46
C ASN A 98 -7.18 11.37 0.81
N GLU A 99 -7.76 12.10 1.76
CA GLU A 99 -8.33 11.48 2.97
C GLU A 99 -9.51 10.58 2.65
N PHE A 100 -10.40 10.98 1.74
CA PHE A 100 -11.52 10.14 1.32
C PHE A 100 -11.03 8.85 0.66
N ALA A 101 -10.13 8.93 -0.33
CA ALA A 101 -9.58 7.78 -1.02
C ALA A 101 -8.84 6.83 -0.05
N ARG A 102 -8.07 7.38 0.89
CA ARG A 102 -7.37 6.60 1.91
C ARG A 102 -8.35 5.81 2.78
N GLN A 103 -9.42 6.45 3.26
CA GLN A 103 -10.41 5.77 4.09
C GLN A 103 -11.25 4.76 3.30
N LEU A 104 -11.59 5.08 2.06
CA LEU A 104 -12.27 4.16 1.16
C LEU A 104 -11.42 2.90 0.90
N ALA A 105 -10.11 3.05 0.67
CA ALA A 105 -9.18 1.93 0.53
C ALA A 105 -9.07 1.11 1.81
N ASN A 106 -8.95 1.75 2.98
CA ASN A 106 -8.94 1.06 4.27
C ASN A 106 -10.18 0.19 4.47
N VAL A 107 -11.37 0.72 4.18
CA VAL A 107 -12.61 -0.04 4.30
C VAL A 107 -12.72 -1.17 3.29
N THR A 108 -12.19 -0.96 2.08
CA THR A 108 -12.14 -1.99 1.03
C THR A 108 -11.34 -3.22 1.49
N ILE A 109 -10.28 -3.03 2.27
CA ILE A 109 -9.40 -4.12 2.71
C ILE A 109 -9.73 -4.63 4.12
N ASP A 110 -10.64 -3.98 4.83
CA ASP A 110 -10.88 -4.28 6.23
C ASP A 110 -11.53 -5.67 6.41
N GLU A 111 -10.91 -6.47 7.26
CA GLU A 111 -11.28 -7.86 7.58
C GLU A 111 -12.75 -8.01 7.99
N ARG A 112 -13.29 -7.02 8.70
CA ARG A 112 -14.70 -6.99 9.14
C ARG A 112 -15.70 -6.89 7.99
N PHE A 113 -15.20 -6.59 6.79
CA PHE A 113 -15.99 -6.38 5.58
C PHE A 113 -15.72 -7.46 4.51
N LYS A 114 -14.85 -8.44 4.80
CA LYS A 114 -14.41 -9.48 3.87
C LYS A 114 -15.54 -10.21 3.16
N ASP A 115 -16.58 -10.59 3.89
CA ASP A 115 -17.66 -11.44 3.36
C ASP A 115 -18.67 -10.67 2.50
N ASN A 116 -18.43 -9.39 2.21
CA ASN A 116 -19.28 -8.58 1.34
C ASN A 116 -18.53 -8.12 0.09
N LEU A 117 -18.32 -9.07 -0.82
CA LEU A 117 -17.66 -8.84 -2.11
C LEU A 117 -18.36 -7.75 -2.93
N ILE A 118 -19.70 -7.69 -2.90
CA ILE A 118 -20.48 -6.68 -3.63
C ILE A 118 -20.08 -5.27 -3.16
N GLN A 119 -20.02 -5.05 -1.85
CA GLN A 119 -19.67 -3.75 -1.30
C GLN A 119 -18.20 -3.41 -1.54
N ARG A 120 -17.30 -4.39 -1.39
CA ARG A 120 -15.88 -4.22 -1.69
C ARG A 120 -15.68 -3.81 -3.16
N ASP A 121 -16.39 -4.46 -4.07
CA ASP A 121 -16.30 -4.18 -5.50
C ASP A 121 -16.83 -2.80 -5.83
N LYS A 122 -17.94 -2.38 -5.19
CA LYS A 122 -18.45 -1.01 -5.29
C LYS A 122 -17.41 0.03 -4.85
N MET A 123 -16.73 -0.21 -3.74
CA MET A 123 -15.69 0.70 -3.23
C MET A 123 -14.45 0.72 -4.12
N LEU A 124 -14.06 -0.43 -4.68
CA LEU A 124 -12.96 -0.50 -5.62
C LEU A 124 -13.30 0.22 -6.94
N ILE A 125 -14.53 0.10 -7.43
CA ILE A 125 -15.04 0.90 -8.56
C ILE A 125 -14.97 2.39 -8.24
N GLU A 126 -15.36 2.79 -7.03
CA GLU A 126 -15.31 4.19 -6.62
C GLU A 126 -13.86 4.72 -6.55
N LEU A 127 -12.90 3.94 -6.03
CA LEU A 127 -11.47 4.28 -6.09
C LEU A 127 -10.94 4.44 -7.52
N ARG A 128 -11.38 3.57 -8.45
CA ARG A 128 -11.03 3.71 -9.88
C ARG A 128 -11.54 5.02 -10.45
N VAL A 129 -12.82 5.32 -10.22
CA VAL A 129 -13.45 6.57 -10.66
C VAL A 129 -12.72 7.80 -10.09
N LEU A 130 -12.32 7.77 -8.82
CA LEU A 130 -11.54 8.85 -8.20
C LEU A 130 -10.16 8.99 -8.84
N SER A 131 -9.44 7.88 -9.05
CA SER A 131 -8.12 7.87 -9.68
C SER A 131 -8.17 8.42 -11.11
N ASP A 132 -9.20 8.09 -11.86
CA ASP A 132 -9.39 8.58 -13.24
C ASP A 132 -9.84 10.05 -13.27
N ARG A 133 -10.70 10.47 -12.31
CA ARG A 133 -11.17 11.86 -12.20
C ARG A 133 -10.08 12.82 -11.74
N TYR A 134 -9.18 12.36 -10.86
CA TYR A 134 -8.12 13.17 -10.27
C TYR A 134 -6.74 12.58 -10.55
N PRO A 135 -6.32 12.51 -11.82
CA PRO A 135 -5.08 11.85 -12.21
C PRO A 135 -3.83 12.54 -11.69
N ALA A 136 -3.91 13.79 -11.22
CA ALA A 136 -2.79 14.51 -10.58
C ALA A 136 -2.60 14.13 -9.10
N TYR A 137 -3.62 13.62 -8.42
CA TYR A 137 -3.58 13.38 -6.97
C TYR A 137 -2.88 12.05 -6.67
N ARG A 138 -1.57 12.12 -6.40
CA ARG A 138 -0.71 10.95 -6.18
C ARG A 138 -1.28 10.00 -5.13
N LYS A 139 -1.75 10.54 -4.00
CA LYS A 139 -2.27 9.72 -2.90
C LYS A 139 -3.61 9.04 -3.21
N VAL A 140 -4.43 9.60 -4.12
CA VAL A 140 -5.65 8.92 -4.61
C VAL A 140 -5.26 7.68 -5.41
N ARG A 141 -4.29 7.82 -6.34
CA ARG A 141 -3.78 6.68 -7.12
C ARG A 141 -3.09 5.64 -6.24
N ALA A 142 -2.31 6.08 -5.26
CA ALA A 142 -1.69 5.20 -4.27
C ALA A 142 -2.74 4.45 -3.44
N SER A 143 -3.86 5.09 -3.08
CA SER A 143 -4.97 4.42 -2.37
C SER A 143 -5.63 3.34 -3.21
N LEU A 144 -5.81 3.55 -4.52
CA LEU A 144 -6.25 2.50 -5.44
C LEU A 144 -5.22 1.36 -5.51
N ALA A 145 -3.94 1.69 -5.65
CA ALA A 145 -2.86 0.70 -5.67
C ALA A 145 -2.83 -0.14 -4.39
N PHE A 146 -2.99 0.50 -3.23
CA PHE A 146 -3.06 -0.15 -1.92
C PHE A 146 -4.25 -1.11 -1.81
N ALA A 147 -5.43 -0.71 -2.29
CA ALA A 147 -6.61 -1.58 -2.31
C ALA A 147 -6.44 -2.77 -3.25
N LEU A 148 -5.89 -2.54 -4.46
CA LEU A 148 -5.57 -3.60 -5.42
C LEU A 148 -4.49 -4.55 -4.90
N ALA A 149 -3.53 -4.04 -4.14
CA ALA A 149 -2.39 -4.81 -3.65
C ALA A 149 -2.77 -5.91 -2.67
N HIS A 150 -3.96 -5.82 -2.06
CA HIS A 150 -4.55 -6.82 -1.20
C HIS A 150 -5.23 -7.97 -1.96
N ALA A 151 -4.91 -8.14 -3.25
CA ALA A 151 -5.29 -9.31 -4.05
C ALA A 151 -4.86 -10.64 -3.42
N ASP A 152 -3.86 -10.63 -2.54
CA ASP A 152 -3.42 -11.80 -1.77
C ASP A 152 -4.47 -12.33 -0.78
N ARG A 153 -5.52 -11.55 -0.50
CA ARG A 153 -6.72 -11.93 0.28
C ARG A 153 -7.87 -12.45 -0.59
N GLU A 154 -7.73 -12.41 -1.91
CA GLU A 154 -8.74 -12.90 -2.84
C GLU A 154 -8.57 -14.40 -3.07
N GLU A 155 -9.59 -15.18 -2.69
CA GLU A 155 -9.61 -16.63 -2.87
C GLU A 155 -9.86 -17.03 -4.32
N ASN A 156 -10.60 -16.20 -5.06
CA ASN A 156 -10.85 -16.46 -6.47
C ASN A 156 -9.62 -16.07 -7.32
N LEU A 157 -8.98 -17.08 -7.92
CA LEU A 157 -7.79 -16.89 -8.74
C LEU A 157 -7.97 -15.88 -9.88
N MET A 158 -9.11 -15.90 -10.58
CA MET A 158 -9.36 -14.98 -11.70
C MET A 158 -9.45 -13.53 -11.23
N ARG A 159 -10.09 -13.30 -10.08
CA ARG A 159 -10.19 -11.96 -9.47
C ARG A 159 -8.82 -11.47 -9.01
N ARG A 160 -8.03 -12.33 -8.38
CA ARG A 160 -6.66 -12.02 -7.97
C ARG A 160 -5.79 -11.62 -9.17
N ASP A 161 -5.85 -12.39 -10.25
CA ASP A 161 -5.10 -12.11 -11.48
C ASP A 161 -5.53 -10.80 -12.13
N ALA A 162 -6.83 -10.52 -12.15
CA ALA A 162 -7.36 -9.24 -12.62
C ALA A 162 -6.83 -8.05 -11.79
N MET A 163 -6.79 -8.17 -10.47
CA MET A 163 -6.25 -7.12 -9.58
C MET A 163 -4.75 -6.91 -9.76
N ILE A 164 -3.96 -7.99 -9.93
CA ILE A 164 -2.52 -7.90 -10.24
C ILE A 164 -2.30 -7.23 -11.60
N HIS A 165 -3.07 -7.61 -12.61
CA HIS A 165 -3.00 -7.02 -13.95
C HIS A 165 -3.36 -5.52 -13.93
N GLU A 166 -4.37 -5.15 -13.15
CA GLU A 166 -4.76 -3.75 -12.98
C GLU A 166 -3.67 -2.95 -12.26
N LEU A 167 -3.07 -3.50 -11.20
CA LEU A 167 -1.96 -2.86 -10.50
C LEU A 167 -0.73 -2.69 -11.41
N MET A 168 -0.42 -3.69 -12.24
CA MET A 168 0.62 -3.57 -13.27
C MET A 168 0.31 -2.45 -14.28
N THR A 169 -0.96 -2.33 -14.70
CA THR A 169 -1.40 -1.26 -15.61
C THR A 169 -1.23 0.11 -14.95
N LEU A 170 -1.53 0.21 -13.65
CA LEU A 170 -1.38 1.43 -12.88
C LEU A 170 0.08 1.86 -12.75
N VAL A 171 1.01 0.91 -12.51
CA VAL A 171 2.47 1.15 -12.55
C VAL A 171 2.92 1.66 -13.92
N LYS A 172 2.48 1.01 -15.01
CA LYS A 172 2.86 1.42 -16.38
C LYS A 172 2.37 2.83 -16.73
N LYS A 173 1.19 3.22 -16.24
CA LYS A 173 0.64 4.58 -16.42
C LYS A 173 1.36 5.63 -15.56
N ASN A 174 1.97 5.22 -14.44
CA ASN A 174 2.56 6.12 -13.45
C ASN A 174 3.97 5.65 -13.06
N PRO A 175 4.94 5.61 -14.01
CA PRO A 175 6.25 5.01 -13.78
C PRO A 175 7.11 5.75 -12.75
N GLN A 176 6.76 6.99 -12.40
CA GLN A 176 7.46 7.82 -11.41
C GLN A 176 6.83 7.73 -10.01
N ASP A 177 5.83 6.86 -9.82
CA ASP A 177 5.08 6.77 -8.57
C ASP A 177 5.55 5.59 -7.72
N ASP A 178 6.57 5.84 -6.90
CA ASP A 178 7.21 4.85 -6.03
C ASP A 178 6.24 4.11 -5.11
N GLU A 179 5.17 4.76 -4.63
CA GLU A 179 4.21 4.14 -3.71
C GLU A 179 3.37 3.08 -4.43
N ILE A 180 2.91 3.38 -5.65
CA ILE A 180 2.22 2.41 -6.51
C ILE A 180 3.15 1.24 -6.84
N PHE A 181 4.42 1.55 -7.13
CA PHE A 181 5.43 0.56 -7.47
C PHE A 181 5.76 -0.36 -6.30
N GLU A 182 5.94 0.16 -5.09
CA GLU A 182 6.14 -0.63 -3.88
C GLU A 182 4.94 -1.53 -3.58
N HIS A 183 3.72 -1.03 -3.76
CA HIS A 183 2.52 -1.86 -3.66
C HIS A 183 2.54 -3.01 -4.65
N PHE A 184 2.93 -2.77 -5.90
CA PHE A 184 3.06 -3.81 -6.91
C PHE A 184 4.11 -4.86 -6.56
N LEU A 185 5.32 -4.45 -6.17
CA LEU A 185 6.39 -5.35 -5.78
C LEU A 185 5.98 -6.22 -4.57
N LYS A 186 5.33 -5.62 -3.57
CA LYS A 186 4.78 -6.35 -2.42
C LYS A 186 3.73 -7.37 -2.84
N THR A 187 2.80 -7.01 -3.72
CA THR A 187 1.78 -7.94 -4.22
C THR A 187 2.39 -9.11 -4.96
N LEU A 188 3.37 -8.89 -5.85
CA LEU A 188 4.06 -9.98 -6.53
C LEU A 188 4.81 -10.89 -5.55
N SER A 189 5.50 -10.31 -4.57
CA SER A 189 6.23 -11.06 -3.54
C SER A 189 5.30 -11.91 -2.67
N THR A 190 4.15 -11.39 -2.26
CA THR A 190 3.18 -12.15 -1.46
C THR A 190 2.47 -13.21 -2.29
N THR A 191 2.22 -12.92 -3.58
CA THR A 191 1.55 -13.85 -4.49
C THR A 191 2.45 -15.05 -4.75
N ILE A 192 3.75 -14.86 -5.04
CA ILE A 192 4.68 -15.99 -5.23
C ILE A 192 4.83 -16.84 -3.97
N GLN A 193 4.79 -16.22 -2.79
CA GLN A 193 4.83 -16.95 -1.51
C GLN A 193 3.60 -17.83 -1.31
N LYS A 194 2.41 -17.33 -1.63
CA LYS A 194 1.17 -18.07 -1.46
C LYS A 194 0.86 -19.03 -2.61
N GLU A 195 1.55 -18.90 -3.74
CA GLU A 195 1.26 -19.66 -4.94
C GLU A 195 1.77 -21.11 -4.83
N LEU A 196 0.85 -22.05 -4.95
CA LEU A 196 1.15 -23.49 -4.88
C LEU A 196 1.54 -24.06 -6.25
N SER A 197 1.03 -23.47 -7.33
CA SER A 197 1.28 -23.92 -8.70
C SER A 197 2.65 -23.43 -9.19
N ILE A 198 3.50 -24.39 -9.58
CA ILE A 198 4.82 -24.11 -10.16
C ILE A 198 4.71 -23.22 -11.40
N ASN A 199 3.76 -23.53 -12.28
CA ASN A 199 3.55 -22.75 -13.50
C ASN A 199 3.18 -21.30 -13.18
N ARG A 200 2.37 -21.07 -12.14
CA ARG A 200 1.98 -19.72 -11.72
C ARG A 200 3.12 -19.00 -11.01
N GLN A 201 3.93 -19.69 -10.21
CA GLN A 201 5.16 -19.11 -9.67
C GLN A 201 6.08 -18.66 -10.80
N ASP A 202 6.26 -19.49 -11.83
CA ASP A 202 7.11 -19.16 -12.98
C ASP A 202 6.57 -17.95 -13.76
N MET A 203 5.24 -17.84 -13.93
CA MET A 203 4.61 -16.62 -14.51
C MET A 203 4.88 -15.37 -13.67
N ILE A 204 4.86 -15.46 -12.34
CA ILE A 204 5.18 -14.31 -11.47
C ILE A 204 6.67 -13.96 -11.56
N LEU A 205 7.54 -14.97 -11.63
CA LEU A 205 8.97 -14.75 -11.87
C LEU A 205 9.23 -14.08 -13.23
N ASP A 206 8.47 -14.42 -14.28
CA ASP A 206 8.56 -13.73 -15.58
C ASP A 206 8.22 -12.24 -15.47
N ILE A 207 7.22 -11.88 -14.65
CA ILE A 207 6.90 -10.47 -14.37
C ILE A 207 8.10 -9.79 -13.67
N PHE A 208 8.72 -10.44 -12.68
CA PHE A 208 9.91 -9.88 -12.04
C PHE A 208 11.11 -9.74 -12.99
N ARG A 209 11.32 -10.70 -13.90
CA ARG A 209 12.36 -10.63 -14.93
C ARG A 209 12.16 -9.40 -15.82
N ASP A 210 10.94 -9.18 -16.30
CA ASP A 210 10.59 -8.01 -17.11
C ASP A 210 10.81 -6.70 -16.32
N LEU A 211 10.44 -6.67 -15.04
CA LEU A 211 10.68 -5.52 -14.17
C LEU A 211 12.17 -5.22 -13.99
N VAL A 212 12.99 -6.22 -13.66
CA VAL A 212 14.44 -6.03 -13.45
C VAL A 212 15.16 -5.62 -14.73
N GLN A 213 14.66 -6.04 -15.90
CA GLN A 213 15.19 -5.59 -17.19
C GLN A 213 14.85 -4.13 -17.48
N ARG A 214 13.64 -3.67 -17.13
CA ARG A 214 13.17 -2.31 -17.41
C ARG A 214 13.64 -1.29 -16.38
N HIS A 215 13.90 -1.71 -15.15
CA HIS A 215 14.22 -0.83 -14.04
C HIS A 215 15.67 -1.02 -13.60
N ALA A 216 16.45 0.06 -13.66
CA ALA A 216 17.85 0.06 -13.24
C ALA A 216 18.03 0.07 -11.71
N GLU A 217 16.94 0.21 -10.96
CA GLU A 217 16.93 0.42 -9.52
C GLU A 217 17.25 -0.84 -8.72
N LEU A 218 17.78 -0.63 -7.52
CA LEU A 218 18.12 -1.70 -6.58
C LEU A 218 16.89 -2.47 -6.09
N ARG A 219 15.75 -1.78 -6.00
CA ARG A 219 14.58 -2.28 -5.28
C ARG A 219 13.84 -3.44 -5.99
N PRO A 220 13.51 -3.38 -7.29
CA PRO A 220 12.89 -4.52 -8.01
C PRO A 220 13.77 -5.75 -8.00
N ARG A 221 15.07 -5.51 -8.09
CA ARG A 221 16.12 -6.51 -8.07
C ARG A 221 16.23 -7.23 -6.73
N GLU A 222 16.22 -6.49 -5.62
CA GLU A 222 16.15 -7.06 -4.28
C GLU A 222 14.92 -7.97 -4.15
N VAL A 223 13.72 -7.43 -4.43
CA VAL A 223 12.45 -8.17 -4.34
C VAL A 223 12.44 -9.41 -5.24
N PHE A 224 13.02 -9.32 -6.44
CA PHE A 224 13.19 -10.48 -7.31
C PHE A 224 14.11 -11.55 -6.68
N GLY A 225 15.21 -11.15 -6.04
CA GLY A 225 16.06 -12.05 -5.27
C GLY A 225 15.29 -12.81 -4.18
N PHE A 226 14.44 -12.10 -3.40
CA PHE A 226 13.56 -12.74 -2.40
C PHE A 226 12.59 -13.74 -3.04
N ALA A 227 12.01 -13.39 -4.19
CA ALA A 227 11.09 -14.25 -4.93
C ALA A 227 11.78 -15.52 -5.45
N LEU A 228 13.02 -15.41 -5.96
CA LEU A 228 13.83 -16.54 -6.39
C LEU A 228 14.14 -17.48 -5.22
N ILE A 229 14.60 -16.94 -4.07
CA ILE A 229 14.87 -17.75 -2.88
C ILE A 229 13.65 -18.56 -2.45
N TYR A 230 12.47 -17.93 -2.45
CA TYR A 230 11.23 -18.63 -2.12
C TYR A 230 10.94 -19.78 -3.10
N ALA A 231 11.01 -19.52 -4.40
CA ALA A 231 10.75 -20.52 -5.43
C ALA A 231 11.79 -21.66 -5.43
N ILE A 232 13.05 -21.38 -5.09
CA ILE A 232 14.10 -22.37 -4.87
C ILE A 232 13.74 -23.30 -3.72
N GLY A 233 13.36 -22.73 -2.56
CA GLY A 233 12.98 -23.49 -1.37
C GLY A 233 11.74 -24.35 -1.62
N ASP A 234 10.73 -23.83 -2.32
CA ASP A 234 9.54 -24.60 -2.70
C ASP A 234 9.88 -25.74 -3.69
N ALA A 235 10.74 -25.47 -4.68
CA ALA A 235 11.23 -26.51 -5.59
C ALA A 235 12.00 -27.62 -4.86
N GLU A 236 12.80 -27.28 -3.86
CA GLU A 236 13.51 -28.24 -3.02
C GLU A 236 12.55 -29.10 -2.20
N LYS A 237 11.57 -28.49 -1.52
CA LYS A 237 10.52 -29.21 -0.78
C LYS A 237 9.73 -30.18 -1.66
N LYS A 238 9.50 -29.81 -2.93
CA LYS A 238 8.79 -30.63 -3.92
C LYS A 238 9.70 -31.63 -4.67
N GLY A 239 11.00 -31.69 -4.35
CA GLY A 239 11.96 -32.60 -5.00
C GLY A 239 12.30 -32.24 -6.46
N LEU A 240 11.99 -31.03 -6.91
CA LEU A 240 12.14 -30.56 -8.30
C LEU A 240 13.55 -30.07 -8.58
N ARG A 241 14.54 -30.98 -8.53
CA ARG A 241 15.98 -30.66 -8.62
C ARG A 241 16.33 -29.78 -9.81
N ARG A 242 15.86 -30.12 -11.02
CA ARG A 242 16.13 -29.34 -12.24
C ARG A 242 15.62 -27.89 -12.14
N ARG A 243 14.44 -27.68 -11.55
CA ARG A 243 13.89 -26.32 -11.38
C ARG A 243 14.70 -25.55 -10.35
N ARG A 244 14.96 -26.17 -9.19
CA ARG A 244 15.80 -25.60 -8.13
C ARG A 244 17.15 -25.14 -8.68
N ASP A 245 17.84 -26.01 -9.42
CA ASP A 245 19.18 -25.72 -9.92
C ASP A 245 19.18 -24.58 -10.96
N ARG A 246 18.16 -24.52 -11.83
CA ARG A 246 18.00 -23.37 -12.76
C ARG A 246 17.76 -22.05 -12.03
N LEU A 247 16.88 -22.05 -11.01
CA LEU A 247 16.57 -20.85 -10.25
C LEU A 247 17.76 -20.39 -9.38
N LEU A 248 18.53 -21.33 -8.84
CA LEU A 248 19.79 -21.05 -8.15
C LEU A 248 20.79 -20.35 -9.07
N GLU A 249 20.94 -20.84 -10.30
CA GLU A 249 21.83 -20.22 -11.28
C GLU A 249 21.36 -18.81 -11.67
N GLU A 250 20.06 -18.63 -11.86
CA GLU A 250 19.48 -17.31 -12.10
C GLU A 250 19.74 -16.34 -10.94
N PHE A 251 19.56 -16.78 -9.70
CA PHE A 251 19.88 -15.99 -8.52
C PHE A 251 21.36 -15.59 -8.47
N ARG A 252 22.28 -16.51 -8.78
CA ARG A 252 23.73 -16.21 -8.87
C ARG A 252 24.05 -15.18 -9.94
N LEU A 253 23.43 -15.30 -11.11
CA LEU A 253 23.61 -14.32 -12.19
C LEU A 253 23.08 -12.95 -11.80
N LEU A 254 21.96 -12.90 -11.07
CA LEU A 254 21.39 -11.67 -10.54
C LEU A 254 22.34 -11.01 -9.52
N GLU A 255 22.92 -11.77 -8.59
CA GLU A 255 23.90 -11.27 -7.62
C GLU A 255 25.21 -10.83 -8.28
N LYS A 256 25.73 -11.60 -9.26
CA LYS A 256 26.97 -11.25 -9.96
C LYS A 256 26.85 -9.93 -10.71
N LYS A 257 25.70 -9.68 -11.35
CA LYS A 257 25.44 -8.43 -12.07
C LYS A 257 25.22 -7.26 -11.11
N HIS A 258 24.69 -7.53 -9.93
CA HIS A 258 24.26 -6.54 -8.96
C HIS A 258 24.51 -7.05 -7.54
N PRO A 259 25.69 -6.83 -6.96
CA PRO A 259 25.98 -7.27 -5.60
C PRO A 259 25.04 -6.57 -4.60
N TYR A 260 24.15 -7.32 -3.95
CA TYR A 260 23.20 -6.79 -2.96
C TYR A 260 23.78 -6.85 -1.53
N HIS A 261 23.33 -5.94 -0.66
CA HIS A 261 23.84 -5.79 0.72
C HIS A 261 23.28 -6.86 1.69
N ILE A 262 23.98 -7.02 2.83
CA ILE A 262 23.78 -7.86 4.06
C ILE A 262 22.47 -8.70 4.20
N ARG A 263 21.28 -8.17 3.88
CA ARG A 263 20.00 -8.87 4.07
C ARG A 263 19.86 -10.18 3.28
N LEU A 264 20.36 -10.26 2.04
CA LEU A 264 20.30 -11.50 1.28
C LEU A 264 21.27 -12.56 1.84
N LYS A 265 22.44 -12.13 2.34
CA LYS A 265 23.39 -13.01 3.07
C LYS A 265 22.73 -13.62 4.31
N GLU A 266 22.07 -12.80 5.14
CA GLU A 266 21.35 -13.25 6.33
C GLU A 266 20.20 -14.22 5.95
N MET A 267 19.48 -13.97 4.86
CA MET A 267 18.40 -14.84 4.43
C MET A 267 18.86 -16.19 3.86
N ILE A 268 19.95 -16.22 3.09
CA ILE A 268 20.54 -17.48 2.64
C ILE A 268 20.88 -18.33 3.87
N GLN A 269 21.48 -17.72 4.90
CA GLN A 269 21.81 -18.38 6.16
C GLN A 269 20.57 -18.91 6.91
N HIS A 270 19.45 -18.18 6.91
CA HIS A 270 18.22 -18.58 7.61
C HIS A 270 17.28 -19.48 6.79
N SER A 271 17.43 -19.54 5.47
CA SER A 271 16.54 -20.32 4.58
C SER A 271 16.78 -21.83 4.62
N GLY A 272 17.84 -22.30 5.30
CA GLY A 272 18.24 -23.71 5.32
C GLY A 272 18.79 -24.20 3.97
N LEU A 273 18.87 -23.32 2.97
CA LEU A 273 19.64 -23.55 1.75
C LEU A 273 21.11 -23.56 2.16
N GLU A 274 21.76 -24.74 2.17
CA GLU A 274 23.09 -24.88 2.75
C GLU A 274 24.06 -23.77 2.28
N PRO A 275 24.73 -23.05 3.20
CA PRO A 275 25.75 -22.06 2.85
C PRO A 275 26.82 -22.64 1.91
N ALA A 276 27.04 -23.96 1.98
CA ALA A 276 27.94 -24.70 1.10
C ALA A 276 27.56 -24.65 -0.40
N ARG A 277 26.28 -24.47 -0.72
CA ARG A 277 25.79 -24.27 -2.10
C ARG A 277 25.95 -22.82 -2.59
N PHE A 278 26.36 -21.91 -1.71
CA PHE A 278 26.48 -20.45 -1.91
C PHE A 278 27.84 -19.87 -1.47
N HIS A 279 28.90 -20.68 -1.36
CA HIS A 279 30.21 -20.33 -0.77
C HIS A 279 31.01 -19.15 -1.40
N PHE A 280 30.43 -18.32 -2.26
CA PHE A 280 31.14 -17.23 -2.97
C PHE A 280 30.92 -15.82 -2.40
N LEU A 281 30.25 -15.66 -1.27
CA LEU A 281 30.05 -14.34 -0.65
C LEU A 281 31.24 -13.85 0.20
N GLN A 282 32.36 -14.56 0.13
CA GLN A 282 33.69 -14.12 0.58
C GLN A 282 34.64 -14.26 -0.61
N GLU A 283 34.80 -13.21 -1.41
CA GLU A 283 36.07 -13.05 -2.13
C GLU A 283 37.12 -12.64 -1.09
N PRO A 284 38.30 -13.29 -1.04
CA PRO A 284 39.42 -12.72 -0.32
C PRO A 284 39.80 -11.40 -1.01
N ALA A 285 40.17 -10.40 -0.20
CA ALA A 285 40.73 -9.15 -0.70
C ALA A 285 41.82 -9.46 -1.75
N PRO A 286 41.93 -8.68 -2.85
CA PRO A 286 42.98 -8.91 -3.81
C PRO A 286 44.32 -8.80 -3.09
N GLU A 287 45.02 -9.93 -2.96
CA GLU A 287 46.42 -9.93 -2.59
C GLU A 287 47.12 -9.00 -3.57
N ALA A 288 47.72 -7.95 -3.02
CA ALA A 288 48.59 -7.07 -3.76
C ALA A 288 49.66 -7.95 -4.39
N VAL A 289 49.55 -8.14 -5.70
CA VAL A 289 50.68 -8.57 -6.52
C VAL A 289 51.67 -7.40 -6.52
N GLU A 290 52.46 -7.31 -5.45
CA GLU A 290 53.72 -6.59 -5.50
C GLU A 290 54.62 -7.35 -6.47
N LYS A 291 54.72 -6.75 -7.65
CA LYS A 291 55.73 -7.09 -8.64
C LYS A 291 57.10 -6.83 -8.02
N LYS A 292 57.89 -7.89 -7.95
CA LYS A 292 59.33 -7.98 -8.26
C LYS A 292 60.18 -6.72 -8.04
N GLU A 293 61.20 -6.87 -7.20
CA GLU A 293 62.59 -6.84 -7.68
C GLU A 293 63.31 -8.12 -7.25
#